data_AF-A0A2Z7CTP2-F1
#
_entry.id   AF-A0A2Z7CTP2-F1
#
_cell.length_a   1.000
_cell.length_b   1.000
_cell.length_c   1.000
_cell.angle_alpha   90.00
_cell.angle_beta   90.00
_cell.angle_gamma   90.00
#
_symmetry.space_group_name_H-M   'P 1'
#
loop_
_entity.id
_entity.type
_entity.pdbx_description
1 polymer ?
#
loop_
_entity_poly.entity_id
_entity_poly.type
_entity_poly.pdbx_seq_one_letter_code
_entity_poly.pdbx_strand_id
1 'polypeptide(L)'
;MYEKYWQQMGEKTTVVIPGWKFVSYFSDKRKLCWFLEPEFASSIIRLHKLVGNAVTENRHIVVGTGSTQLFQAVLYALCPPNASEPIDVLCAAPFYSSYPLITEFLKSGLYKWGGDAHKFRLNKPYIELVTSPNNPDGLSRQAVVNQDQGILIHDLAYYWPQYTPISYTADYDIMLFTVSKTTGHAGTRLGWALVKDEEIAKKMTEFIMLSTIGVSKESQLRAAKILKVVSDTHEYHAKHDFKECDSFFEHSYDLMAKRWKQLRNAVNQNKMFSLPHFPSAKCKFSGNTFASQPAFAWLKCEGKIDDCESFLREHKVLTRSGKHFGDSTKYVRISVLPRDEEFQQFTDRLSSITLMPPIVISGPEDRAACARPRPTLLNSGDSPRTCSKIGELPGDTCSAREYFPRAMSLQA
;
A
#
# COMPACT_ATOMS: atom_id res chain seq x y z
N MET A 1 -2.11 11.88 -8.43
CA MET A 1 -2.01 12.84 -7.31
C MET A 1 -0.73 13.67 -7.42
N TYR A 2 0.45 13.12 -7.07
CA TYR A 2 1.66 13.92 -6.85
C TYR A 2 2.36 14.50 -8.10
N GLU A 3 2.22 13.84 -9.26
CA GLU A 3 2.96 14.17 -10.48
C GLU A 3 2.80 15.64 -10.92
N LYS A 4 1.56 16.14 -10.91
CA LYS A 4 1.22 17.52 -11.30
C LYS A 4 1.91 18.58 -10.43
N TYR A 5 1.94 18.36 -9.10
CA TYR A 5 2.64 19.26 -8.18
C TYR A 5 4.13 19.32 -8.51
N TRP A 6 4.77 18.15 -8.71
CA TRP A 6 6.21 18.10 -8.99
C TRP A 6 6.57 18.68 -10.37
N GLN A 7 5.67 18.56 -11.36
CA GLN A 7 5.80 19.30 -12.64
C GLN A 7 5.76 20.82 -12.43
N GLN A 8 4.85 21.33 -11.60
CA GLN A 8 4.75 22.77 -11.29
C GLN A 8 5.97 23.30 -10.52
N MET A 9 6.60 22.49 -9.68
CA MET A 9 7.84 22.88 -8.98
C MET A 9 9.05 22.98 -9.92
N GLY A 10 9.04 22.28 -11.05
CA GLY A 10 10.05 22.38 -12.12
C GLY A 10 11.49 22.35 -11.61
N GLU A 11 12.30 23.30 -12.07
CA GLU A 11 13.73 23.41 -11.78
C GLU A 11 14.05 23.50 -10.28
N LYS A 12 13.12 23.96 -9.43
CA LYS A 12 13.30 24.00 -7.97
C LYS A 12 13.62 22.61 -7.41
N THR A 13 13.23 21.53 -8.10
CA THR A 13 13.48 20.12 -7.73
C THR A 13 14.53 19.39 -8.56
N THR A 14 15.11 20.03 -9.58
CA THR A 14 16.18 19.43 -10.39
C THR A 14 17.41 19.10 -9.53
N VAL A 15 18.04 17.96 -9.85
CA VAL A 15 19.30 17.50 -9.24
C VAL A 15 20.29 17.23 -10.36
N VAL A 16 21.47 17.82 -10.27
CA VAL A 16 22.60 17.57 -11.16
C VAL A 16 23.66 16.80 -10.38
N ILE A 17 24.08 15.65 -10.90
CA ILE A 17 25.09 14.78 -10.29
C ILE A 17 26.28 14.70 -11.24
N PRO A 18 27.42 15.34 -10.93
CA PRO A 18 28.66 15.17 -11.70
C PRO A 18 29.09 13.70 -11.70
N GLY A 19 29.63 13.19 -12.81
CA GLY A 19 29.96 11.76 -12.96
C GLY A 19 31.02 11.20 -11.98
N TRP A 20 31.73 12.07 -11.25
CA TRP A 20 32.69 11.70 -10.20
C TRP A 20 32.08 11.71 -8.78
N LYS A 21 30.84 12.20 -8.61
CA LYS A 21 30.16 12.28 -7.32
C LYS A 21 29.69 10.88 -6.90
N PHE A 22 29.78 10.58 -5.60
CA PHE A 22 29.30 9.33 -4.99
C PHE A 22 30.00 8.02 -5.41
N VAL A 23 31.22 8.08 -5.95
CA VAL A 23 32.05 6.88 -6.23
C VAL A 23 32.42 6.08 -4.96
N SER A 24 32.36 6.70 -3.77
CA SER A 24 32.61 6.04 -2.47
C SER A 24 31.35 5.36 -1.91
N TYR A 25 31.50 4.12 -1.43
CA TYR A 25 30.48 3.44 -0.61
C TYR A 25 30.07 4.25 0.64
N PHE A 26 31.04 4.89 1.30
CA PHE A 26 30.85 5.59 2.57
C PHE A 26 30.28 7.00 2.38
N SER A 27 29.31 7.36 3.22
CA SER A 27 28.80 8.72 3.39
C SER A 27 29.50 9.43 4.56
N ASP A 28 29.41 8.84 5.76
CA ASP A 28 30.15 9.29 6.95
C ASP A 28 30.54 8.08 7.82
N LYS A 29 31.82 7.73 7.83
CA LYS A 29 32.38 6.59 8.58
C LYS A 29 32.22 6.71 10.11
N ARG A 30 31.89 7.90 10.62
CA ARG A 30 31.72 8.18 12.06
C ARG A 30 30.28 7.95 12.53
N LYS A 31 29.36 7.68 11.63
CA LYS A 31 27.95 7.40 11.94
C LYS A 31 27.69 5.91 11.91
N LEU A 32 26.86 5.44 12.83
CA LEU A 32 26.37 4.05 12.90
C LEU A 32 25.86 3.61 11.51
N CYS A 33 24.89 4.34 10.95
CA CYS A 33 24.42 4.15 9.57
C CYS A 33 25.36 4.87 8.57
N TRP A 34 26.57 4.34 8.39
CA TRP A 34 27.67 4.99 7.65
C TRP A 34 27.40 5.28 6.15
N PHE A 35 26.35 4.69 5.57
CA PHE A 35 25.88 4.92 4.20
C PHE A 35 24.72 5.93 4.09
N LEU A 36 24.30 6.55 5.20
CA LEU A 36 23.32 7.64 5.22
C LEU A 36 23.97 8.97 4.81
N GLU A 37 23.46 9.62 3.77
CA GLU A 37 23.89 10.95 3.37
C GLU A 37 23.47 12.01 4.39
N PRO A 38 24.40 12.87 4.89
CA PRO A 38 24.08 13.85 5.93
C PRO A 38 23.07 14.93 5.47
N GLU A 39 23.01 15.25 4.17
CA GLU A 39 21.96 16.13 3.62
C GLU A 39 20.56 15.50 3.72
N PHE A 40 20.46 14.18 3.51
CA PHE A 40 19.19 13.45 3.62
C PHE A 40 18.75 13.32 5.09
N ALA A 41 19.69 13.00 5.98
CA ALA A 41 19.45 13.00 7.43
C ALA A 41 18.93 14.35 7.94
N SER A 42 19.58 15.44 7.52
CA SER A 42 19.18 16.81 7.88
C SER A 42 17.79 17.17 7.36
N SER A 43 17.46 16.73 6.13
CA SER A 43 16.15 16.97 5.52
C SER A 43 15.04 16.15 6.19
N ILE A 44 15.31 14.93 6.66
CA ILE A 44 14.39 14.12 7.47
C ILE A 44 14.06 14.84 8.79
N ILE A 45 15.08 15.27 9.53
CA ILE A 45 14.93 15.95 10.83
C ILE A 45 14.13 17.24 10.66
N ARG A 46 14.49 18.08 9.68
CA ARG A 46 13.76 19.34 9.39
C ARG A 46 12.30 19.07 9.03
N LEU A 47 12.01 18.06 8.21
CA LEU A 47 10.65 17.74 7.81
C LEU A 47 9.80 17.28 9.00
N HIS A 48 10.31 16.40 9.87
CA HIS A 48 9.58 15.97 11.06
C HIS A 48 9.38 17.12 12.06
N LYS A 49 10.38 17.99 12.24
CA LYS A 49 10.26 19.20 13.07
C LYS A 49 9.21 20.18 12.53
N LEU A 50 9.15 20.36 11.22
CA LEU A 50 8.14 21.20 10.55
C LEU A 50 6.73 20.63 10.72
N VAL A 51 6.55 19.33 10.52
CA VAL A 51 5.23 18.68 10.56
C VAL A 51 4.77 18.40 12.01
N GLY A 52 5.69 18.22 12.94
CA GLY A 52 5.41 17.86 14.33
C GLY A 52 4.86 16.43 14.50
N ASN A 53 5.03 15.55 13.50
CA ASN A 53 4.45 14.20 13.50
C ASN A 53 5.31 13.14 14.19
N ALA A 54 6.61 13.35 14.38
CA ALA A 54 7.49 12.39 15.07
C ALA A 54 8.64 13.08 15.81
N VAL A 55 9.04 12.51 16.95
CA VAL A 55 10.27 12.87 17.66
C VAL A 55 11.48 12.36 16.87
N THR A 56 12.52 13.18 16.74
CA THR A 56 13.77 12.83 16.04
C THR A 56 15.01 12.92 16.92
N GLU A 57 14.88 13.62 18.04
CA GLU A 57 15.84 13.79 19.11
C GLU A 57 16.14 12.44 19.78
N ASN A 58 17.39 12.22 20.17
CA ASN A 58 17.88 11.00 20.85
C ASN A 58 17.51 9.69 20.13
N ARG A 59 17.56 9.71 18.78
CA ARG A 59 17.21 8.58 17.92
C ARG A 59 18.24 8.39 16.80
N HIS A 60 18.45 7.13 16.44
CA HIS A 60 19.25 6.74 15.29
C HIS A 60 18.38 6.75 14.02
N ILE A 61 18.92 7.29 12.93
CA ILE A 61 18.30 7.24 11.60
C ILE A 61 18.97 6.11 10.81
N VAL A 62 18.19 5.11 10.42
CA VAL A 62 18.64 4.04 9.50
C VAL A 62 17.91 4.23 8.16
N VAL A 63 18.66 4.39 7.07
CA VAL A 63 18.09 4.50 5.71
C VAL A 63 18.01 3.13 5.06
N GLY A 64 16.94 2.89 4.30
CA GLY A 64 16.78 1.65 3.53
C GLY A 64 16.09 1.88 2.19
N THR A 65 16.16 0.85 1.34
CA THR A 65 15.60 0.81 -0.03
C THR A 65 14.07 0.70 0.00
N GLY A 66 13.43 1.73 0.56
CA GLY A 66 12.03 1.78 0.97
C GLY A 66 11.80 1.18 2.35
N SER A 67 10.64 1.49 2.95
CA SER A 67 10.20 0.88 4.21
C SER A 67 10.19 -0.67 4.14
N THR A 68 10.04 -1.25 2.94
CA THR A 68 10.13 -2.70 2.68
C THR A 68 11.47 -3.33 3.09
N GLN A 69 12.61 -2.68 2.86
CA GLN A 69 13.91 -3.20 3.33
C GLN A 69 14.05 -2.97 4.85
N LEU A 70 13.60 -1.82 5.34
CA LEU A 70 13.66 -1.49 6.77
C LEU A 70 12.82 -2.44 7.63
N PHE A 71 11.63 -2.84 7.17
CA PHE A 71 10.80 -3.83 7.84
C PHE A 71 11.57 -5.15 8.05
N GLN A 72 12.21 -5.68 7.00
CA GLN A 72 13.04 -6.89 7.11
C GLN A 72 14.28 -6.67 8.00
N ALA A 73 14.90 -5.50 7.93
CA ALA A 73 16.04 -5.13 8.78
C ALA A 73 15.65 -5.08 10.27
N VAL A 74 14.45 -4.57 10.59
CA VAL A 74 13.93 -4.61 11.97
C VAL A 74 13.64 -6.05 12.40
N LEU A 75 12.97 -6.86 11.56
CA LEU A 75 12.72 -8.27 11.90
C LEU A 75 14.03 -9.03 12.19
N TYR A 76 15.06 -8.83 11.39
CA TYR A 76 16.40 -9.37 11.65
C TYR A 76 16.99 -8.84 12.98
N ALA A 77 16.91 -7.52 13.22
CA ALA A 77 17.50 -6.90 14.40
C ALA A 77 16.87 -7.34 15.74
N LEU A 78 15.55 -7.56 15.74
CA LEU A 78 14.79 -7.94 16.92
C LEU A 78 14.90 -9.42 17.29
N CYS A 79 15.19 -10.31 16.34
CA CYS A 79 15.22 -11.73 16.60
C CYS A 79 16.59 -12.19 17.13
N PRO A 80 16.66 -12.94 18.25
CA PRO A 80 17.91 -13.52 18.72
C PRO A 80 18.35 -14.66 17.80
N PRO A 81 19.65 -14.76 17.45
CA PRO A 81 20.15 -15.79 16.53
C PRO A 81 20.03 -17.21 17.08
N ASN A 82 19.93 -17.36 18.41
CA ASN A 82 19.88 -18.65 19.12
C ASN A 82 18.50 -18.91 19.74
N ALA A 83 17.42 -18.35 19.17
CA ALA A 83 16.06 -18.62 19.62
C ALA A 83 15.69 -20.10 19.39
N SER A 84 15.01 -20.74 20.35
CA SER A 84 14.51 -22.12 20.20
C SER A 84 13.31 -22.24 19.27
N GLU A 85 12.57 -21.15 19.06
CA GLU A 85 11.48 -21.01 18.10
C GLU A 85 11.60 -19.67 17.35
N PRO A 86 11.14 -19.59 16.08
CA PRO A 86 10.97 -18.32 15.39
C PRO A 86 9.94 -17.42 16.10
N ILE A 87 10.26 -16.14 16.23
CA ILE A 87 9.36 -15.14 16.84
C ILE A 87 8.13 -14.91 15.95
N ASP A 88 6.95 -14.85 16.58
CA ASP A 88 5.69 -14.55 15.89
C ASP A 88 5.60 -13.05 15.54
N VAL A 89 5.47 -12.75 14.25
CA VAL A 89 5.19 -11.41 13.70
C VAL A 89 3.68 -11.26 13.52
N LEU A 90 3.10 -10.32 14.24
CA LEU A 90 1.66 -10.10 14.36
C LEU A 90 1.25 -8.76 13.76
N CYS A 91 0.03 -8.65 13.25
CA CYS A 91 -0.60 -7.37 12.93
C CYS A 91 -2.11 -7.49 13.08
N ALA A 92 -2.78 -6.48 13.64
CA ALA A 92 -4.24 -6.49 13.78
C ALA A 92 -4.92 -6.55 12.39
N ALA A 93 -5.86 -7.47 12.18
CA ALA A 93 -6.64 -7.49 10.94
C ALA A 93 -7.67 -6.33 10.91
N PRO A 94 -7.92 -5.69 9.74
CA PRO A 94 -7.22 -5.88 8.48
C PRO A 94 -5.84 -5.20 8.46
N PHE A 95 -4.82 -5.89 7.95
CA PHE A 95 -3.40 -5.47 7.95
C PHE A 95 -2.84 -5.32 6.54
N TYR A 96 -1.70 -4.64 6.37
CA TYR A 96 -1.09 -4.49 5.05
C TYR A 96 -0.69 -5.86 4.47
N SER A 97 -1.43 -6.27 3.43
CA SER A 97 -1.32 -7.55 2.73
C SER A 97 0.03 -7.94 2.10
N SER A 98 1.10 -7.18 2.35
CA SER A 98 2.47 -7.61 2.03
C SER A 98 3.26 -8.04 3.27
N TYR A 99 2.85 -7.71 4.50
CA TYR A 99 3.59 -8.17 5.70
C TYR A 99 3.69 -9.69 5.80
N PRO A 100 2.62 -10.50 5.59
CA PRO A 100 2.75 -11.97 5.64
C PRO A 100 3.72 -12.47 4.57
N LEU A 101 3.62 -11.92 3.35
CA LEU A 101 4.45 -12.30 2.21
C LEU A 101 5.93 -11.96 2.44
N ILE A 102 6.22 -10.77 2.98
CA ILE A 102 7.60 -10.31 3.25
C ILE A 102 8.19 -11.00 4.49
N THR A 103 7.36 -11.44 5.43
CA THR A 103 7.81 -12.26 6.59
C THR A 103 8.21 -13.67 6.13
N GLU A 104 7.41 -14.28 5.25
CA GLU A 104 7.57 -15.70 4.89
C GLU A 104 8.48 -15.99 3.70
N PHE A 105 8.67 -15.06 2.74
CA PHE A 105 9.31 -15.42 1.45
C PHE A 105 10.76 -15.91 1.55
N LEU A 106 11.51 -15.48 2.57
CA LEU A 106 12.89 -15.94 2.81
C LEU A 106 12.95 -17.27 3.58
N LYS A 107 11.83 -17.76 4.12
CA LYS A 107 11.77 -18.95 5.00
C LYS A 107 12.78 -18.86 6.16
N SER A 108 12.83 -17.69 6.80
CA SER A 108 13.73 -17.40 7.91
C SER A 108 13.47 -18.31 9.11
N GLY A 109 14.52 -18.82 9.75
CA GLY A 109 14.41 -19.51 11.03
C GLY A 109 14.22 -18.57 12.23
N LEU A 110 14.37 -17.26 12.03
CA LEU A 110 14.35 -16.25 13.11
C LEU A 110 12.94 -15.79 13.47
N TYR A 111 12.03 -15.76 12.49
CA TYR A 111 10.69 -15.18 12.60
C TYR A 111 9.71 -15.89 11.67
N LYS A 112 8.43 -15.86 12.03
CA LYS A 112 7.30 -16.38 11.24
C LYS A 112 6.09 -15.46 11.32
N TRP A 113 5.18 -15.58 10.38
CA TRP A 113 3.91 -14.86 10.40
C TRP A 113 2.94 -15.48 11.41
N GLY A 114 2.76 -14.81 12.57
CA GLY A 114 1.87 -15.25 13.64
C GLY A 114 0.40 -14.84 13.44
N GLY A 115 0.10 -13.98 12.46
CA GLY A 115 -1.25 -13.65 12.06
C GLY A 115 -1.87 -12.45 12.77
N ASP A 116 -3.18 -12.56 13.04
CA ASP A 116 -4.01 -11.47 13.55
C ASP A 116 -3.75 -11.21 15.03
N ALA A 117 -3.18 -10.04 15.33
CA ALA A 117 -2.84 -9.62 16.69
C ALA A 117 -4.04 -9.68 17.66
N HIS A 118 -5.27 -9.41 17.20
CA HIS A 118 -6.47 -9.52 18.03
C HIS A 118 -6.75 -10.93 18.56
N LYS A 119 -6.18 -11.98 17.93
CA LYS A 119 -6.37 -13.39 18.28
C LYS A 119 -5.18 -14.00 19.03
N PHE A 120 -4.07 -13.26 19.17
CA PHE A 120 -2.89 -13.76 19.86
C PHE A 120 -3.12 -13.85 21.39
N ARG A 121 -2.86 -15.02 21.98
CA ARG A 121 -3.08 -15.31 23.42
C ARG A 121 -1.93 -16.08 24.06
N LEU A 122 -0.86 -16.37 23.33
CA LEU A 122 0.27 -17.16 23.80
C LEU A 122 1.20 -16.28 24.65
N ASN A 123 1.55 -16.71 25.86
CA ASN A 123 2.47 -15.97 26.73
C ASN A 123 3.93 -16.24 26.34
N LYS A 124 4.38 -15.66 25.22
CA LYS A 124 5.73 -15.84 24.66
C LYS A 124 6.17 -14.61 23.85
N PRO A 125 7.44 -14.45 23.46
CA PRO A 125 7.91 -13.30 22.70
C PRO A 125 7.22 -13.15 21.34
N TYR A 126 6.88 -11.91 20.98
CA TYR A 126 6.28 -11.55 19.70
C TYR A 126 6.72 -10.17 19.22
N ILE A 127 6.52 -9.91 17.94
CA ILE A 127 6.68 -8.60 17.31
C ILE A 127 5.31 -8.15 16.81
N GLU A 128 4.80 -7.01 17.27
CA GLU A 128 3.53 -6.45 16.77
C GLU A 128 3.79 -5.27 15.82
N LEU A 129 3.22 -5.37 14.61
CA LEU A 129 3.22 -4.31 13.61
C LEU A 129 2.01 -3.40 13.80
N VAL A 130 2.27 -2.15 14.15
CA VAL A 130 1.25 -1.11 14.33
C VAL A 130 1.32 -0.13 13.16
N THR A 131 0.56 -0.39 12.10
CA THR A 131 0.43 0.55 10.97
C THR A 131 -0.58 1.65 11.32
N SER A 132 -0.16 2.92 11.33
CA SER A 132 -1.03 4.04 11.73
C SER A 132 -0.70 5.33 10.94
N PRO A 133 -1.61 5.87 10.13
CA PRO A 133 -2.88 5.29 9.67
C PRO A 133 -2.69 3.97 8.94
N ASN A 134 -3.61 3.04 9.16
CA ASN A 134 -3.51 1.68 8.69
C ASN A 134 -3.78 1.53 7.18
N ASN A 135 -3.28 0.42 6.63
CA ASN A 135 -3.52 -0.03 5.26
C ASN A 135 -4.16 -1.43 5.37
N PRO A 136 -5.47 -1.58 5.08
CA PRO A 136 -6.16 -0.84 4.03
C PRO A 136 -7.16 0.24 4.51
N ASP A 137 -7.62 0.16 5.76
CA ASP A 137 -8.81 0.90 6.23
C ASP A 137 -8.58 2.40 6.51
N GLY A 138 -7.32 2.84 6.65
CA GLY A 138 -6.97 4.24 6.92
C GLY A 138 -7.24 4.72 8.34
N LEU A 139 -7.57 3.82 9.27
CA LEU A 139 -7.80 4.16 10.67
C LEU A 139 -6.48 4.37 11.42
N SER A 140 -6.46 5.31 12.36
CA SER A 140 -5.38 5.39 13.35
C SER A 140 -5.40 4.16 14.26
N ARG A 141 -4.23 3.62 14.60
CA ARG A 141 -4.09 2.42 15.44
C ARG A 141 -3.10 2.61 16.58
N GLN A 142 -3.24 1.73 17.56
CA GLN A 142 -2.29 1.43 18.65
C GLN A 142 -2.07 -0.08 18.69
N ALA A 143 -1.11 -0.55 19.50
CA ALA A 143 -0.95 -1.98 19.76
C ALA A 143 -2.21 -2.59 20.41
N VAL A 144 -2.49 -3.86 20.13
CA VAL A 144 -3.67 -4.57 20.62
C VAL A 144 -3.33 -5.83 21.43
N VAL A 145 -2.08 -6.31 21.39
CA VAL A 145 -1.64 -7.40 22.28
C VAL A 145 -1.17 -6.79 23.60
N ASN A 146 -2.01 -6.93 24.63
CA ASN A 146 -1.72 -6.45 25.98
C ASN A 146 -0.92 -7.49 26.78
N GLN A 147 0.37 -7.65 26.45
CA GLN A 147 1.31 -8.55 27.12
C GLN A 147 2.72 -7.95 27.16
N ASP A 148 3.51 -8.29 28.18
CA ASP A 148 4.79 -7.63 28.47
C ASP A 148 5.97 -8.11 27.59
N GLN A 149 5.78 -9.15 26.78
CA GLN A 149 6.82 -9.79 25.96
C GLN A 149 6.85 -9.30 24.49
N GLY A 150 6.10 -8.25 24.18
CA GLY A 150 5.95 -7.72 22.82
C GLY A 150 6.95 -6.61 22.48
N ILE A 151 7.51 -6.64 21.27
CA ILE A 151 8.23 -5.50 20.69
C ILE A 151 7.37 -4.87 19.59
N LEU A 152 7.18 -3.54 19.66
CA LEU A 152 6.29 -2.82 18.76
C LEU A 152 7.04 -2.12 17.62
N ILE A 153 6.63 -2.38 16.38
CA ILE A 153 7.13 -1.67 15.18
C ILE A 153 6.01 -0.79 14.64
N HIS A 154 6.22 0.52 14.62
CA HIS A 154 5.21 1.46 14.14
C HIS A 154 5.47 1.85 12.68
N ASP A 155 4.63 1.37 11.76
CA ASP A 155 4.69 1.79 10.36
C ASP A 155 3.83 3.03 10.16
N LEU A 156 4.50 4.18 10.08
CA LEU A 156 3.94 5.51 10.00
C LEU A 156 4.03 6.08 8.57
N ALA A 157 4.10 5.21 7.54
CA ALA A 157 4.17 5.60 6.14
C ALA A 157 3.06 6.59 5.70
N TYR A 158 1.90 6.56 6.35
CA TYR A 158 0.75 7.44 6.07
C TYR A 158 0.53 8.53 7.11
N TYR A 159 1.41 8.70 8.11
CA TYR A 159 1.21 9.70 9.18
C TYR A 159 1.66 11.11 8.73
N TRP A 160 0.97 11.63 7.72
CA TRP A 160 1.25 12.91 7.06
C TRP A 160 -0.04 13.74 6.87
N PRO A 161 0.05 15.10 6.86
CA PRO A 161 -1.13 15.97 6.89
C PRO A 161 -2.14 15.76 5.76
N GLN A 162 -1.69 15.32 4.58
CA GLN A 162 -2.57 15.04 3.44
C GLN A 162 -3.44 13.78 3.59
N TYR A 163 -3.19 12.96 4.60
CA TYR A 163 -3.92 11.71 4.85
C TYR A 163 -4.68 11.70 6.16
N THR A 164 -4.20 12.40 7.18
CA THR A 164 -4.75 12.36 8.54
C THR A 164 -4.41 13.63 9.31
N PRO A 165 -5.27 14.09 10.24
CA PRO A 165 -4.89 15.10 11.22
C PRO A 165 -3.69 14.64 12.06
N ILE A 166 -2.65 15.48 12.14
CA ILE A 166 -1.52 15.28 13.05
C ILE A 166 -1.98 15.64 14.46
N SER A 167 -2.49 14.65 15.21
CA SER A 167 -3.09 14.86 16.54
C SER A 167 -2.06 14.76 17.68
N TYR A 168 -0.97 14.03 17.47
CA TYR A 168 0.14 13.88 18.40
C TYR A 168 1.48 13.75 17.68
N THR A 169 2.57 14.02 18.39
CA THR A 169 3.93 13.75 17.92
C THR A 169 4.28 12.32 18.33
N ALA A 170 4.56 11.44 17.38
CA ALA A 170 4.84 10.03 17.65
C ALA A 170 6.22 9.87 18.31
N ASP A 171 6.29 9.08 19.38
CA ASP A 171 7.53 8.81 20.14
C ASP A 171 7.75 7.32 20.44
N TYR A 172 7.43 6.44 19.49
CA TYR A 172 7.59 5.00 19.64
C TYR A 172 9.02 4.51 19.40
N ASP A 173 9.41 3.36 19.95
CA ASP A 173 10.81 2.91 19.92
C ASP A 173 11.36 2.68 18.51
N ILE A 174 10.51 2.16 17.60
CA ILE A 174 10.83 1.94 16.19
C ILE A 174 9.71 2.53 15.34
N MET A 175 10.03 3.57 14.57
CA MET A 175 9.09 4.24 13.67
C MET A 175 9.59 4.21 12.22
N LEU A 176 8.79 3.66 11.30
CA LEU A 176 9.12 3.51 9.88
C LEU A 176 8.39 4.53 9.00
N PHE A 177 9.12 5.13 8.07
CA PHE A 177 8.59 6.11 7.11
C PHE A 177 9.09 5.86 5.68
N THR A 178 8.42 6.44 4.68
CA THR A 178 8.83 6.30 3.28
C THR A 178 8.47 7.50 2.40
N VAL A 179 9.46 7.96 1.62
CA VAL A 179 9.31 8.99 0.59
C VAL A 179 8.17 8.64 -0.39
N SER A 180 7.96 7.34 -0.66
CA SER A 180 6.90 6.81 -1.52
C SER A 180 5.50 7.30 -1.17
N LYS A 181 5.23 7.59 0.11
CA LYS A 181 3.91 8.00 0.62
C LYS A 181 3.91 9.41 1.21
N THR A 182 5.06 9.92 1.64
CA THR A 182 5.25 11.34 1.95
C THR A 182 5.08 12.22 0.70
N THR A 183 5.79 11.92 -0.40
CA THR A 183 5.88 12.80 -1.58
C THR A 183 5.54 12.13 -2.92
N GLY A 184 5.10 10.87 -2.90
CA GLY A 184 4.74 10.12 -4.11
C GLY A 184 5.92 9.54 -4.90
N HIS A 185 7.16 9.80 -4.51
CA HIS A 185 8.36 9.33 -5.21
C HIS A 185 8.67 7.85 -4.94
N ALA A 186 7.71 6.97 -5.24
CA ALA A 186 7.82 5.53 -5.00
C ALA A 186 9.00 4.89 -5.76
N GLY A 187 9.32 5.39 -6.96
CA GLY A 187 10.45 4.94 -7.78
C GLY A 187 11.83 5.28 -7.21
N THR A 188 11.95 6.27 -6.31
CA THR A 188 13.21 6.58 -5.61
C THR A 188 13.60 5.51 -4.59
N ARG A 189 12.70 4.55 -4.29
CA ARG A 189 12.94 3.43 -3.38
C ARG A 189 13.58 3.86 -2.04
N LEU A 190 13.03 4.86 -1.36
CA LEU A 190 13.56 5.33 -0.08
C LEU A 190 12.57 5.31 1.08
N GLY A 191 13.11 4.93 2.24
CA GLY A 191 12.50 5.07 3.54
C GLY A 191 13.57 5.24 4.62
N TRP A 192 13.12 5.62 5.81
CA TRP A 192 13.97 5.75 6.98
C TRP A 192 13.25 5.18 8.20
N ALA A 193 14.04 4.63 9.13
CA ALA A 193 13.60 4.26 10.46
C ALA A 193 14.16 5.25 11.47
N LEU A 194 13.33 5.66 12.44
CA LEU A 194 13.75 6.37 13.64
C LEU A 194 13.73 5.37 14.80
N VAL A 195 14.89 5.07 15.35
CA VAL A 195 15.10 3.97 16.33
C VAL A 195 15.66 4.56 17.63
N LYS A 196 15.05 4.25 18.78
CA LYS A 196 15.56 4.66 20.11
C LYS A 196 16.78 3.86 20.54
N ASP A 197 16.76 2.54 20.37
CA ASP A 197 17.83 1.63 20.78
C ASP A 197 18.99 1.56 19.77
N GLU A 198 20.22 1.73 20.25
CA GLU A 198 21.43 1.74 19.43
C GLU A 198 21.77 0.37 18.85
N GLU A 199 21.63 -0.71 19.62
CA GLU A 199 21.97 -2.07 19.16
C GLU A 199 20.95 -2.60 18.15
N ILE A 200 19.67 -2.23 18.28
CA ILE A 200 18.66 -2.48 17.23
C ILE A 200 19.05 -1.71 15.96
N ALA A 201 19.36 -0.41 16.06
CA ALA A 201 19.76 0.39 14.89
C ALA A 201 21.02 -0.17 14.19
N LYS A 202 21.98 -0.65 14.99
CA LYS A 202 23.24 -1.27 14.54
C LYS A 202 22.99 -2.58 13.79
N LYS A 203 22.17 -3.49 14.31
CA LYS A 203 21.77 -4.73 13.61
C LYS A 203 20.95 -4.45 12.35
N MET A 204 20.07 -3.44 12.36
CA MET A 204 19.37 -3.01 11.14
C MET A 204 20.36 -2.53 10.07
N THR A 205 21.39 -1.80 10.48
CA THR A 205 22.44 -1.30 9.58
C THR A 205 23.30 -2.45 9.06
N GLU A 206 23.62 -3.43 9.90
CA GLU A 206 24.30 -4.67 9.52
C GLU A 206 23.50 -5.45 8.46
N PHE A 207 22.19 -5.64 8.64
CA PHE A 207 21.32 -6.27 7.65
C PHE A 207 21.37 -5.56 6.29
N ILE A 208 21.34 -4.22 6.27
CA ILE A 208 21.36 -3.42 5.03
C ILE A 208 22.76 -3.42 4.40
N MET A 209 23.83 -3.49 5.21
CA MET A 209 25.19 -3.68 4.74
C MET A 209 25.37 -5.06 4.08
N LEU A 210 24.88 -6.13 4.70
CA LEU A 210 24.96 -7.50 4.17
C LEU A 210 24.06 -7.72 2.96
N SER A 211 22.87 -7.11 2.90
CA SER A 211 21.92 -7.31 1.80
C SER A 211 22.18 -6.45 0.57
N THR A 212 22.63 -5.20 0.72
CA THR A 212 22.78 -4.25 -0.41
C THR A 212 24.00 -3.32 -0.32
N ILE A 213 24.90 -3.50 0.65
CA ILE A 213 26.06 -2.61 0.90
C ILE A 213 25.61 -1.13 1.06
N GLY A 214 24.51 -0.93 1.78
CA GLY A 214 23.89 0.38 1.96
C GLY A 214 22.80 0.69 0.93
N VAL A 215 22.65 1.97 0.57
CA VAL A 215 21.53 2.49 -0.24
C VAL A 215 22.03 3.54 -1.24
N SER A 216 21.47 3.55 -2.47
CA SER A 216 21.84 4.47 -3.56
C SER A 216 21.97 5.92 -3.09
N LYS A 217 23.13 6.50 -3.39
CA LYS A 217 23.51 7.85 -3.00
C LYS A 217 22.75 8.91 -3.81
N GLU A 218 22.50 8.65 -5.08
CA GLU A 218 21.69 9.49 -5.97
C GLU A 218 20.24 9.53 -5.49
N SER A 219 19.70 8.38 -5.05
CA SER A 219 18.37 8.29 -4.46
C SER A 219 18.27 9.15 -3.21
N GLN A 220 19.28 9.09 -2.33
CA GLN A 220 19.34 9.90 -1.10
C GLN A 220 19.47 11.40 -1.40
N LEU A 221 20.34 11.81 -2.33
CA LEU A 221 20.44 13.21 -2.77
C LEU A 221 19.13 13.72 -3.37
N ARG A 222 18.49 12.91 -4.23
CA ARG A 222 17.19 13.26 -4.84
C ARG A 222 16.11 13.44 -3.77
N ALA A 223 16.01 12.51 -2.82
CA ALA A 223 15.07 12.65 -1.72
C ALA A 223 15.39 13.84 -0.82
N ALA A 224 16.67 14.10 -0.49
CA ALA A 224 17.08 15.27 0.28
C ALA A 224 16.62 16.58 -0.39
N LYS A 225 16.85 16.73 -1.69
CA LYS A 225 16.38 17.88 -2.48
C LYS A 225 14.85 18.02 -2.45
N ILE A 226 14.11 16.92 -2.64
CA ILE A 226 12.64 16.93 -2.61
C ILE A 226 12.12 17.32 -1.21
N LEU A 227 12.62 16.70 -0.13
CA LEU A 227 12.18 16.99 1.23
C LEU A 227 12.57 18.42 1.67
N LYS A 228 13.73 18.91 1.22
CA LYS A 228 14.12 20.31 1.38
C LYS A 228 13.12 21.24 0.71
N VAL A 229 12.74 20.99 -0.54
CA VAL A 229 11.73 21.80 -1.26
C VAL A 229 10.36 21.76 -0.57
N VAL A 230 9.91 20.59 -0.06
CA VAL A 230 8.70 20.53 0.77
C VAL A 230 8.81 21.50 1.95
N SER A 231 9.91 21.46 2.69
CA SER A 231 10.10 22.31 3.88
C SER A 231 10.23 23.80 3.51
N ASP A 232 10.97 24.11 2.44
CA ASP A 232 11.18 25.47 1.94
C ASP A 232 9.84 26.13 1.53
N THR A 233 8.93 25.40 0.87
CA THR A 233 7.61 25.98 0.49
C THR A 233 6.78 26.41 1.70
N HIS A 234 6.73 25.61 2.77
CA HIS A 234 6.00 25.94 4.00
C HIS A 234 6.64 27.13 4.74
N GLU A 235 7.96 27.10 4.92
CA GLU A 235 8.67 28.17 5.64
C GLU A 235 8.70 29.50 4.88
N TYR A 236 8.59 29.48 3.55
CA TYR A 236 8.51 30.68 2.73
C TYR A 236 7.11 31.32 2.75
N HIS A 237 6.05 30.51 2.60
CA HIS A 237 4.64 30.95 2.75
C HIS A 237 4.36 31.56 4.12
N ALA A 238 4.91 30.99 5.19
CA ALA A 238 4.79 31.54 6.54
C ALA A 238 5.48 32.91 6.73
N LYS A 239 6.27 33.39 5.76
CA LYS A 239 7.08 34.63 5.86
C LYS A 239 6.76 35.67 4.78
N HIS A 240 6.18 35.25 3.65
CA HIS A 240 5.87 36.12 2.52
C HIS A 240 4.48 35.75 2.00
N ASP A 241 3.63 36.75 1.78
CA ASP A 241 2.23 36.63 1.33
C ASP A 241 2.13 36.29 -0.18
N PHE A 242 2.99 35.37 -0.64
CA PHE A 242 3.36 35.16 -2.03
C PHE A 242 2.61 33.95 -2.65
N LYS A 243 1.50 34.25 -3.33
CA LYS A 243 0.53 33.27 -3.86
C LYS A 243 0.96 32.46 -5.10
N GLU A 244 2.25 32.24 -5.34
CA GLU A 244 2.70 31.71 -6.63
C GLU A 244 2.47 30.20 -6.80
N CYS A 245 2.49 29.41 -5.72
CA CYS A 245 2.09 27.99 -5.71
C CYS A 245 1.87 27.50 -4.28
N ASP A 246 0.77 26.80 -3.99
CA ASP A 246 0.41 26.32 -2.65
C ASP A 246 1.51 25.46 -2.00
N SER A 247 1.55 25.47 -0.67
CA SER A 247 2.48 24.63 0.09
C SER A 247 2.21 23.13 -0.16
N PHE A 248 3.24 22.28 -0.20
CA PHE A 248 3.09 20.88 -0.64
C PHE A 248 2.00 20.09 0.11
N PHE A 249 1.87 20.33 1.42
CA PHE A 249 0.92 19.60 2.26
C PHE A 249 -0.50 20.14 2.16
N GLU A 250 -0.67 21.44 1.90
CA GLU A 250 -1.95 22.09 1.66
C GLU A 250 -2.52 21.69 0.30
N HIS A 251 -1.72 21.80 -0.77
CA HIS A 251 -2.07 21.28 -2.10
C HIS A 251 -2.48 19.80 -2.05
N SER A 252 -1.70 18.99 -1.36
CA SER A 252 -1.95 17.56 -1.21
C SER A 252 -3.22 17.28 -0.38
N TYR A 253 -3.47 18.06 0.67
CA TYR A 253 -4.66 17.98 1.51
C TYR A 253 -5.93 18.35 0.72
N ASP A 254 -5.93 19.47 0.00
CA ASP A 254 -7.11 19.90 -0.76
C ASP A 254 -7.45 18.95 -1.90
N LEU A 255 -6.43 18.40 -2.58
CA LEU A 255 -6.63 17.36 -3.60
C LEU A 255 -7.20 16.07 -2.99
N MET A 256 -6.72 15.65 -1.82
CA MET A 256 -7.28 14.48 -1.13
C MET A 256 -8.70 14.73 -0.62
N ALA A 257 -9.00 15.93 -0.10
CA ALA A 257 -10.33 16.34 0.33
C ALA A 257 -11.33 16.30 -0.85
N LYS A 258 -10.93 16.86 -2.00
CA LYS A 258 -11.71 16.82 -3.25
C LYS A 258 -11.97 15.38 -3.69
N ARG A 259 -10.92 14.54 -3.74
CA ARG A 259 -11.03 13.14 -4.15
C ARG A 259 -11.94 12.33 -3.22
N TRP A 260 -11.81 12.49 -1.90
CA TRP A 260 -12.68 11.80 -0.94
C TRP A 260 -14.14 12.27 -0.99
N LYS A 261 -14.40 13.57 -1.22
CA LYS A 261 -15.75 14.09 -1.47
C LYS A 261 -16.35 13.47 -2.73
N GLN A 262 -15.61 13.44 -3.83
CA GLN A 262 -16.03 12.84 -5.10
C GLN A 262 -16.32 11.34 -4.97
N LEU A 263 -15.43 10.59 -4.30
CA LEU A 263 -15.62 9.17 -4.06
C LEU A 263 -16.84 8.88 -3.17
N ARG A 264 -17.04 9.64 -2.07
CA ARG A 264 -18.24 9.47 -1.23
C ARG A 264 -19.51 9.79 -2.00
N ASN A 265 -19.50 10.81 -2.87
CA ASN A 265 -20.63 11.10 -3.75
C ASN A 265 -20.92 9.93 -4.71
N ALA A 266 -19.90 9.33 -5.34
CA ALA A 266 -20.08 8.19 -6.24
C ALA A 266 -20.62 6.95 -5.52
N VAL A 267 -20.11 6.65 -4.31
CA VAL A 267 -20.61 5.56 -3.47
C VAL A 267 -22.05 5.81 -3.02
N ASN A 268 -22.41 7.03 -2.63
CA ASN A 268 -23.75 7.36 -2.14
C ASN A 268 -24.85 7.34 -3.22
N GLN A 269 -24.51 7.26 -4.52
CA GLN A 269 -25.51 7.19 -5.59
C GLN A 269 -26.24 5.84 -5.66
N ASN A 270 -25.65 4.76 -5.11
CA ASN A 270 -26.27 3.45 -5.03
C ASN A 270 -26.12 2.87 -3.61
N LYS A 271 -26.97 1.90 -3.25
CA LYS A 271 -26.89 1.20 -1.95
C LYS A 271 -26.01 -0.06 -2.02
N MET A 272 -25.14 -0.15 -3.03
CA MET A 272 -24.35 -1.36 -3.31
C MET A 272 -23.00 -1.35 -2.60
N PHE A 273 -22.54 -0.20 -2.11
CA PHE A 273 -21.24 -0.08 -1.45
C PHE A 273 -21.31 0.74 -0.17
N SER A 274 -20.35 0.50 0.72
CA SER A 274 -20.08 1.36 1.88
C SER A 274 -18.59 1.65 2.02
N LEU A 275 -18.28 2.76 2.71
CA LEU A 275 -16.93 3.24 3.03
C LEU A 275 -16.83 3.49 4.53
N PRO A 276 -15.63 3.37 5.13
CA PRO A 276 -15.45 3.66 6.54
C PRO A 276 -15.88 5.09 6.89
N HIS A 277 -16.42 5.25 8.10
CA HIS A 277 -16.57 6.57 8.70
C HIS A 277 -15.26 6.94 9.40
N PHE A 278 -14.81 8.18 9.22
CA PHE A 278 -13.62 8.71 9.87
C PHE A 278 -14.05 9.86 10.78
N PRO A 279 -13.71 9.83 12.09
CA PRO A 279 -14.00 10.95 12.98
C PRO A 279 -13.13 12.15 12.61
N SER A 280 -13.68 13.36 12.76
CA SER A 280 -12.92 14.60 12.62
C SER A 280 -12.03 14.85 13.83
N ALA A 281 -10.79 15.29 13.60
CA ALA A 281 -9.87 15.70 14.65
C ALA A 281 -9.15 17.01 14.27
N LYS A 282 -8.70 17.75 15.29
CA LYS A 282 -7.87 18.95 15.11
C LYS A 282 -6.45 18.53 14.71
N CYS A 283 -5.97 19.02 13.59
CA CYS A 283 -4.60 18.86 13.14
C CYS A 283 -3.71 19.94 13.80
N LYS A 284 -2.67 19.52 14.54
CA LYS A 284 -1.70 20.45 15.15
C LYS A 284 -0.83 21.15 14.10
N PHE A 285 -0.57 20.49 12.97
CA PHE A 285 0.24 21.05 11.89
C PHE A 285 -0.47 22.21 11.15
N SER A 286 -1.67 21.95 10.59
CA SER A 286 -2.38 22.93 9.76
C SER A 286 -3.39 23.79 10.53
N GLY A 287 -3.64 23.49 11.81
CA GLY A 287 -4.70 24.13 12.59
C GLY A 287 -6.13 23.78 12.15
N ASN A 288 -6.32 23.05 11.05
CA ASN A 288 -7.64 22.67 10.54
C ASN A 288 -8.24 21.49 11.32
N THR A 289 -9.56 21.43 11.42
CA THR A 289 -10.30 20.27 11.93
C THR A 289 -10.89 19.50 10.76
N PHE A 290 -10.45 18.26 10.54
CA PHE A 290 -10.92 17.44 9.43
C PHE A 290 -10.93 15.95 9.80
N ALA A 291 -11.70 15.15 9.06
CA ALA A 291 -11.68 13.69 9.14
C ALA A 291 -10.60 13.12 8.22
N SER A 292 -10.01 11.97 8.58
CA SER A 292 -8.96 11.33 7.78
C SER A 292 -9.35 11.16 6.31
N GLN A 293 -8.35 11.31 5.44
CA GLN A 293 -8.44 11.23 3.99
C GLN A 293 -7.43 10.18 3.47
N PRO A 294 -7.60 8.88 3.77
CA PRO A 294 -6.56 7.89 3.52
C PRO A 294 -6.14 7.75 2.05
N ALA A 295 -4.93 7.24 1.83
CA ALA A 295 -4.41 6.92 0.50
C ALA A 295 -5.21 5.83 -0.25
N PHE A 296 -6.04 5.07 0.46
CA PHE A 296 -6.84 3.98 -0.07
C PHE A 296 -8.30 4.07 0.38
N ALA A 297 -9.21 3.67 -0.50
CA ALA A 297 -10.57 3.36 -0.16
C ALA A 297 -10.67 1.89 0.26
N TRP A 298 -11.19 1.64 1.46
CA TRP A 298 -11.57 0.30 1.91
C TRP A 298 -13.06 0.10 1.64
N LEU A 299 -13.37 -0.18 0.38
CA LEU A 299 -14.73 -0.28 -0.11
C LEU A 299 -15.29 -1.66 0.26
N LYS A 300 -16.49 -1.69 0.84
CA LYS A 300 -17.25 -2.91 1.07
C LYS A 300 -18.39 -2.99 0.05
N CYS A 301 -18.58 -4.14 -0.58
CA CYS A 301 -19.81 -4.43 -1.32
C CYS A 301 -20.90 -4.93 -0.36
N GLU A 302 -22.11 -4.41 -0.50
CA GLU A 302 -23.26 -4.69 0.35
C GLU A 302 -24.24 -5.68 -0.30
N GLY A 303 -25.19 -6.18 0.51
CA GLY A 303 -26.22 -7.10 0.04
C GLY A 303 -25.67 -8.46 -0.41
N LYS A 304 -26.10 -8.92 -1.59
CA LYS A 304 -25.81 -10.26 -2.14
C LYS A 304 -24.44 -10.37 -2.86
N ILE A 305 -23.62 -9.33 -2.84
CA ILE A 305 -22.28 -9.38 -3.43
C ILE A 305 -21.32 -9.99 -2.40
N ASP A 306 -20.89 -11.22 -2.64
CA ASP A 306 -19.99 -11.96 -1.72
C ASP A 306 -18.51 -11.88 -2.14
N ASP A 307 -18.20 -11.71 -3.43
CA ASP A 307 -16.86 -11.37 -3.94
C ASP A 307 -16.86 -10.01 -4.63
N CYS A 308 -16.43 -9.00 -3.88
CA CYS A 308 -16.36 -7.61 -4.33
C CYS A 308 -15.20 -7.36 -5.32
N GLU A 309 -14.15 -8.19 -5.32
CA GLU A 309 -13.04 -8.09 -6.28
C GLU A 309 -13.46 -8.58 -7.67
N SER A 310 -14.16 -9.73 -7.73
CA SER A 310 -14.67 -10.26 -9.00
C SER A 310 -15.77 -9.36 -9.58
N PHE A 311 -16.72 -8.92 -8.75
CA PHE A 311 -17.80 -8.02 -9.18
C PHE A 311 -17.29 -6.69 -9.76
N LEU A 312 -16.31 -6.05 -9.13
CA LEU A 312 -15.74 -4.79 -9.65
C LEU A 312 -14.87 -5.00 -10.90
N ARG A 313 -14.28 -6.19 -11.06
CA ARG A 313 -13.51 -6.55 -12.26
C ARG A 313 -14.39 -6.62 -13.52
N GLU A 314 -15.62 -7.12 -13.40
CA GLU A 314 -16.62 -7.09 -14.49
C GLU A 314 -16.91 -5.65 -14.94
N HIS A 315 -16.95 -4.72 -13.99
CA HIS A 315 -17.12 -3.27 -14.21
C HIS A 315 -15.80 -2.55 -14.57
N LYS A 316 -14.75 -3.30 -14.94
CA LYS A 316 -13.43 -2.79 -15.33
C LYS A 316 -12.75 -1.94 -14.24
N VAL A 317 -13.00 -2.24 -12.97
CA VAL A 317 -12.33 -1.62 -11.81
C VAL A 317 -11.44 -2.68 -11.15
N LEU A 318 -10.13 -2.56 -11.35
CA LEU A 318 -9.15 -3.46 -10.73
C LEU A 318 -8.89 -3.04 -9.27
N THR A 319 -9.01 -3.99 -8.36
CA THR A 319 -8.87 -3.79 -6.92
C THR A 319 -7.97 -4.86 -6.30
N ARG A 320 -7.88 -4.92 -4.97
CA ARG A 320 -7.23 -6.02 -4.24
C ARG A 320 -8.18 -6.51 -3.14
N SER A 321 -8.62 -7.76 -3.25
CA SER A 321 -9.58 -8.41 -2.34
C SER A 321 -9.14 -8.41 -0.88
N GLY A 322 -10.12 -8.23 0.01
CA GLY A 322 -9.92 -8.18 1.46
C GLY A 322 -9.32 -9.43 2.07
N LYS A 323 -9.49 -10.59 1.41
CA LYS A 323 -8.85 -11.88 1.77
C LYS A 323 -7.34 -11.75 2.00
N HIS A 324 -6.67 -10.88 1.25
CA HIS A 324 -5.22 -10.68 1.36
C HIS A 324 -4.81 -9.85 2.58
N PHE A 325 -5.74 -9.09 3.18
CA PHE A 325 -5.51 -8.20 4.33
C PHE A 325 -6.00 -8.84 5.65
N GLY A 326 -6.47 -10.10 5.63
CA GLY A 326 -7.07 -10.76 6.80
C GLY A 326 -8.56 -10.46 7.01
N ASP A 327 -9.26 -9.95 5.98
CA ASP A 327 -10.70 -9.65 6.00
C ASP A 327 -11.47 -10.52 4.98
N SER A 328 -12.78 -10.39 4.94
CA SER A 328 -13.68 -11.07 3.99
C SER A 328 -13.54 -10.56 2.55
N THR A 329 -14.01 -11.39 1.61
CA THR A 329 -14.08 -11.07 0.16
C THR A 329 -15.08 -9.96 -0.19
N LYS A 330 -15.92 -9.54 0.77
CA LYS A 330 -16.81 -8.38 0.60
C LYS A 330 -16.07 -7.05 0.60
N TYR A 331 -14.84 -7.00 1.11
CA TYR A 331 -14.01 -5.79 1.07
C TYR A 331 -13.00 -5.82 -0.07
N VAL A 332 -12.65 -4.63 -0.56
CA VAL A 332 -11.55 -4.39 -1.49
C VAL A 332 -10.79 -3.12 -1.13
N ARG A 333 -9.48 -3.12 -1.38
CA ARG A 333 -8.66 -1.91 -1.31
C ARG A 333 -8.49 -1.29 -2.70
N ILE A 334 -8.87 -0.02 -2.85
CA ILE A 334 -8.75 0.77 -4.09
C ILE A 334 -7.84 1.99 -3.84
N SER A 335 -7.00 2.38 -4.80
CA SER A 335 -6.07 3.51 -4.65
C SER A 335 -6.76 4.86 -4.90
N VAL A 336 -6.60 5.80 -3.97
CA VAL A 336 -7.07 7.21 -4.11
C VAL A 336 -5.96 8.12 -4.65
N LEU A 337 -4.73 7.60 -4.82
CA LEU A 337 -3.55 8.31 -5.33
C LEU A 337 -3.28 8.36 -6.86
N PRO A 338 -3.96 7.64 -7.79
CA PRO A 338 -3.62 7.60 -9.22
C PRO A 338 -3.68 8.96 -9.94
N ARG A 339 -3.47 9.03 -11.26
CA ARG A 339 -3.65 10.27 -12.04
C ARG A 339 -5.10 10.78 -11.94
N ASP A 340 -5.32 12.05 -12.26
CA ASP A 340 -6.64 12.68 -12.11
C ASP A 340 -7.68 11.99 -13.02
N GLU A 341 -7.30 11.67 -14.26
CA GLU A 341 -8.15 10.95 -15.23
C GLU A 341 -8.50 9.53 -14.78
N GLU A 342 -7.53 8.77 -14.26
CA GLU A 342 -7.77 7.41 -13.75
C GLU A 342 -8.71 7.42 -12.54
N PHE A 343 -8.52 8.39 -11.63
CA PHE A 343 -9.39 8.55 -10.47
C PHE A 343 -10.81 8.96 -10.87
N GLN A 344 -10.94 9.88 -11.83
CA GLN A 344 -12.22 10.30 -12.40
C GLN A 344 -12.96 9.10 -13.02
N GLN A 345 -12.31 8.38 -13.93
CA GLN A 345 -12.86 7.17 -14.56
C GLN A 345 -13.27 6.09 -13.55
N PHE A 346 -12.49 5.91 -12.48
CA PHE A 346 -12.86 5.02 -11.38
C PHE A 346 -14.15 5.46 -10.71
N THR A 347 -14.28 6.74 -10.33
CA THR A 347 -15.50 7.23 -9.67
C THR A 347 -16.72 7.19 -10.59
N ASP A 348 -16.56 7.52 -11.88
CA ASP A 348 -17.65 7.52 -12.87
C ASP A 348 -18.18 6.09 -13.12
N ARG A 349 -17.26 5.11 -13.22
CA ARG A 349 -17.62 3.68 -13.26
C ARG A 349 -18.37 3.30 -11.99
N LEU A 350 -17.85 3.63 -10.80
CA LEU A 350 -18.45 3.25 -9.52
C LEU A 350 -19.88 3.81 -9.34
N SER A 351 -20.13 5.05 -9.78
CA SER A 351 -21.47 5.65 -9.77
C SER A 351 -22.44 5.03 -10.77
N SER A 352 -21.96 4.56 -11.93
CA SER A 352 -22.80 4.00 -12.99
C SER A 352 -23.14 2.52 -12.81
N ILE A 353 -22.58 1.85 -11.79
CA ILE A 353 -22.98 0.50 -11.40
C ILE A 353 -24.42 0.54 -10.90
N THR A 354 -25.28 -0.23 -11.57
CA THR A 354 -26.67 -0.47 -11.19
C THR A 354 -26.89 -1.97 -11.04
N LEU A 355 -27.77 -2.35 -10.10
CA LEU A 355 -28.30 -3.71 -10.10
C LEU A 355 -29.18 -3.85 -11.34
N MET A 356 -28.77 -4.70 -12.29
CA MET A 356 -29.74 -5.19 -13.28
C MET A 356 -30.90 -5.85 -12.51
N PRO A 357 -32.16 -5.49 -12.81
CA PRO A 357 -33.28 -6.22 -12.24
C PRO A 357 -33.16 -7.70 -12.66
N PRO A 358 -33.62 -8.65 -11.83
CA PRO A 358 -33.65 -10.06 -12.22
C PRO A 358 -34.36 -10.17 -13.57
N ILE A 359 -33.75 -10.88 -14.53
CA ILE A 359 -34.45 -11.24 -15.77
C ILE A 359 -35.60 -12.15 -15.34
N VAL A 360 -36.81 -11.59 -15.30
CA VAL A 360 -38.03 -12.37 -15.13
C VAL A 360 -38.21 -13.15 -16.42
N ILE A 361 -37.67 -14.36 -16.45
CA ILE A 361 -38.03 -15.34 -17.46
C ILE A 361 -39.47 -15.73 -17.14
N SER A 362 -40.42 -15.06 -17.77
CA SER A 362 -41.81 -15.52 -17.81
C SER A 362 -41.80 -16.92 -18.43
N GLY A 363 -42.10 -17.93 -17.61
CA GLY A 363 -42.25 -19.30 -18.09
C GLY A 363 -43.32 -19.38 -19.18
N PRO A 364 -43.21 -20.30 -20.14
CA PRO A 364 -44.19 -20.44 -21.20
C PRO A 364 -45.57 -20.80 -20.62
N GLU A 365 -46.58 -20.01 -20.95
CA GLU A 365 -47.98 -20.31 -20.61
C GLU A 365 -48.44 -21.62 -21.26
N ASP A 366 -49.35 -22.32 -20.59
CA ASP A 366 -49.90 -23.60 -21.02
C ASP A 366 -50.47 -23.55 -22.45
N ARG A 367 -49.86 -24.30 -23.36
CA ARG A 367 -50.49 -24.68 -24.63
C ARG A 367 -50.96 -26.13 -24.56
N ALA A 368 -52.28 -26.26 -24.44
CA ALA A 368 -52.98 -27.53 -24.40
C ALA A 368 -52.63 -28.45 -25.59
N ALA A 369 -52.53 -29.75 -25.32
CA ALA A 369 -52.27 -30.76 -26.33
C ALA A 369 -53.54 -31.06 -27.16
N CYS A 370 -53.44 -30.91 -28.48
CA CYS A 370 -54.36 -31.50 -29.45
C CYS A 370 -53.58 -32.39 -30.42
N ALA A 371 -54.08 -33.61 -30.66
CA ALA A 371 -53.32 -34.65 -31.34
C ALA A 371 -53.86 -35.00 -32.73
N ARG A 372 -52.98 -34.89 -33.75
CA ARG A 372 -52.94 -35.68 -35.00
C ARG A 372 -54.08 -35.44 -36.02
N PRO A 373 -53.95 -35.88 -37.30
CA PRO A 373 -52.99 -36.85 -37.88
C PRO A 373 -52.13 -36.41 -39.09
N ARG A 374 -51.22 -37.32 -39.50
CA ARG A 374 -50.34 -37.23 -40.69
C ARG A 374 -51.11 -37.33 -42.02
N PRO A 375 -50.44 -37.01 -43.15
CA PRO A 375 -50.21 -38.11 -44.11
C PRO A 375 -48.81 -38.21 -44.77
N THR A 376 -48.49 -39.44 -45.17
CA THR A 376 -47.60 -39.93 -46.26
C THR A 376 -46.17 -39.41 -46.52
N LEU A 377 -45.24 -40.32 -46.21
CA LEU A 377 -44.03 -40.76 -46.94
C LEU A 377 -43.82 -40.31 -48.41
N LEU A 378 -42.54 -40.09 -48.75
CA LEU A 378 -41.91 -40.67 -49.96
C LEU A 378 -40.43 -40.99 -49.67
N ASN A 379 -39.94 -42.14 -50.17
CA ASN A 379 -38.60 -42.70 -49.93
C ASN A 379 -37.73 -42.59 -51.19
N SER A 380 -36.47 -42.18 -51.04
CA SER A 380 -35.27 -42.62 -51.80
C SER A 380 -34.05 -41.84 -51.29
N GLY A 381 -32.85 -42.40 -51.15
CA GLY A 381 -32.38 -43.78 -51.31
C GLY A 381 -30.88 -43.88 -50.95
N ASP A 382 -30.40 -45.11 -50.81
CA ASP A 382 -28.98 -45.53 -50.73
C ASP A 382 -28.12 -45.19 -49.49
N SER A 383 -27.18 -46.10 -49.23
CA SER A 383 -26.30 -46.15 -48.05
C SER A 383 -24.87 -46.58 -48.48
N PRO A 384 -23.95 -47.05 -47.61
CA PRO A 384 -22.77 -46.29 -47.20
C PRO A 384 -21.42 -46.88 -47.68
N ARG A 385 -20.30 -46.13 -47.59
CA ARG A 385 -18.93 -46.68 -47.79
C ARG A 385 -17.84 -46.10 -46.86
N THR A 386 -17.48 -46.92 -45.86
CA THR A 386 -16.15 -47.36 -45.36
C THR A 386 -14.85 -46.54 -45.53
N CYS A 387 -13.97 -46.69 -44.52
CA CYS A 387 -12.65 -46.06 -44.31
C CYS A 387 -11.51 -46.36 -45.31
N SER A 388 -10.66 -45.34 -45.54
CA SER A 388 -9.18 -45.38 -45.70
C SER A 388 -8.63 -43.92 -45.64
N LYS A 389 -7.34 -43.60 -45.40
CA LYS A 389 -6.15 -44.38 -44.99
C LYS A 389 -5.11 -43.48 -44.26
N ILE A 390 -4.49 -44.01 -43.20
CA ILE A 390 -3.14 -43.82 -42.62
C ILE A 390 -2.27 -42.62 -43.10
N GLY A 391 -1.75 -41.84 -42.12
CA GLY A 391 -0.58 -40.97 -42.21
C GLY A 391 0.00 -40.71 -40.81
N GLU A 392 1.32 -40.85 -40.61
CA GLU A 392 1.94 -41.09 -39.29
C GLU A 392 2.66 -39.87 -38.65
N LEU A 393 2.45 -39.72 -37.32
CA LEU A 393 3.43 -39.28 -36.28
C LEU A 393 3.95 -37.82 -36.25
N PRO A 394 4.55 -37.34 -35.12
CA PRO A 394 4.37 -37.73 -33.70
C PRO A 394 4.19 -36.52 -32.73
N GLY A 395 3.93 -36.80 -31.43
CA GLY A 395 4.55 -36.00 -30.35
C GLY A 395 3.67 -35.29 -29.32
N ASP A 396 2.71 -35.97 -28.67
CA ASP A 396 2.13 -35.46 -27.42
C ASP A 396 3.15 -35.51 -26.27
N THR A 397 3.41 -34.37 -25.63
CA THR A 397 4.04 -34.32 -24.30
C THR A 397 3.19 -33.50 -23.33
N CYS A 398 2.85 -34.11 -22.20
CA CYS A 398 1.96 -33.53 -21.21
C CYS A 398 2.60 -32.43 -20.35
N SER A 399 1.79 -31.42 -20.04
CA SER A 399 1.73 -30.67 -18.78
C SER A 399 3.02 -30.43 -17.96
N ALA A 400 3.51 -29.19 -18.02
CA ALA A 400 4.08 -28.49 -16.86
C ALA A 400 3.89 -26.97 -17.01
N ARG A 401 2.73 -26.44 -16.63
CA ARG A 401 2.55 -24.99 -16.40
C ARG A 401 2.72 -24.70 -14.92
N GLU A 402 3.98 -24.48 -14.52
CA GLU A 402 4.28 -24.10 -13.15
C GLU A 402 3.77 -22.69 -12.80
N TYR A 403 3.34 -22.55 -11.56
CA TYR A 403 2.81 -21.32 -10.99
C TYR A 403 3.94 -20.29 -10.76
N PHE A 404 4.03 -19.27 -11.61
CA PHE A 404 4.63 -17.99 -11.21
C PHE A 404 3.54 -17.08 -10.63
N PRO A 405 3.58 -16.72 -9.33
CA PRO A 405 2.74 -15.64 -8.82
C PRO A 405 3.18 -14.32 -9.47
N ARG A 406 2.28 -13.68 -10.22
CA ARG A 406 2.53 -12.37 -10.84
C ARG A 406 2.89 -11.34 -9.77
N ALA A 407 4.18 -11.02 -9.67
CA ALA A 407 4.68 -9.92 -8.86
C ALA A 407 4.08 -8.58 -9.32
N MET A 408 4.01 -7.62 -8.41
CA MET A 408 3.35 -6.33 -8.62
C MET A 408 3.98 -5.52 -9.77
N SER A 409 3.29 -5.40 -10.89
CA SER A 409 3.44 -4.26 -11.81
C SER A 409 2.33 -3.25 -11.55
N LEU A 410 2.59 -2.26 -10.70
CA LEU A 410 1.86 -0.99 -10.78
C LEU A 410 2.37 -0.28 -12.03
N GLN A 411 1.62 -0.38 -13.14
CA GLN A 411 1.73 0.62 -14.21
C GLN A 411 1.18 1.96 -13.68
N ALA A 412 1.72 3.05 -14.23
CA ALA A 412 1.54 4.42 -13.75
C ALA A 412 0.81 5.30 -14.75
#